data_AF-A0A957TEX3-F1
#
_entry.id   AF-A0A957TEX3-F1
#
_cell.length_a   1.000
_cell.length_b   1.000
_cell.length_c   1.000
_cell.angle_alpha   90.00
_cell.angle_beta   90.00
_cell.angle_gamma   90.00
#
_symmetry.space_group_name_H-M   'P 1'
#
loop_
_entity.id
_entity.type
_entity.pdbx_description
1 polymer ?
#
loop_
_entity_poly.entity_id
_entity_poly.type
_entity_poly.pdbx_seq_one_letter_code
_entity_poly.pdbx_strand_id
1 'polypeptide(L)'
;QKVACQTCHIPEFARGDIPTKMTWDWSKAGQLTDEGKPVVVKDETGHVVYDGQKGEFTYEENVIPEYVWFNGQVEYTLAGDKIDSTTIVSINKFLGDMEDPNARIWPVKRFQAVQPYDTVNNILVIPHLFGKDESAYWGNYDWGKAISFGMDYAGLPYSGEYGFVESEMYWPITHMVAPASEALACQDCHTANDGRLDFAALGYDEKDVTRLTKFPPTLTIENLITPKLAPDSCLECHEDEYDLWTMSAHGDKGVGCVSCHKLETAGEHPEQPFTMEKSAETCGACHLNEYNDWKTSAHGTVNVDCASCHNPHSQHIMTIGENKTACETCHTDEKDDAQHSTHTAAGLSCTDCHKNTDMNTGHTFEVGSDTCLKCHAGEIHSTDLMVNAGVDLGETSVEEMPATEEAAQTKSEAQGGAGIALPAWSLVLGGVLIGGILYWLLSTNRLSSTNGKGKKEDE
;
A
#
# COMPACT_ATOMS: atom_id res chain seq x y z
N GLN A 1 2.62 -7.47 2.95
CA GLN A 1 1.50 -6.52 3.16
C GLN A 1 1.90 -5.04 3.15
N LYS A 2 3.19 -4.64 3.22
CA LYS A 2 3.60 -3.22 3.33
C LYS A 2 3.76 -2.47 2.00
N VAL A 3 3.48 -3.10 0.86
CA VAL A 3 3.61 -2.51 -0.48
C VAL A 3 2.22 -2.35 -1.10
N ALA A 4 1.92 -1.18 -1.66
CA ALA A 4 0.65 -0.95 -2.34
C ALA A 4 0.60 -1.70 -3.69
N CYS A 5 -0.57 -2.15 -4.14
CA CYS A 5 -0.72 -2.84 -5.43
C CYS A 5 -0.14 -2.00 -6.58
N GLN A 6 -0.35 -0.69 -6.52
CA GLN A 6 0.13 0.30 -7.47
C GLN A 6 1.65 0.24 -7.65
N THR A 7 2.41 0.02 -6.57
CA THR A 7 3.88 -0.04 -6.60
C THR A 7 4.37 -1.11 -7.55
N CYS A 8 3.80 -2.32 -7.49
CA CYS A 8 4.20 -3.42 -8.37
C CYS A 8 3.58 -3.30 -9.77
N HIS A 9 2.35 -2.77 -9.85
CA HIS A 9 1.55 -2.82 -11.07
C HIS A 9 1.64 -1.57 -11.95
N ILE A 10 2.33 -0.52 -11.53
CA ILE A 10 2.57 0.70 -12.31
C ILE A 10 4.08 0.97 -12.32
N PRO A 11 4.86 0.20 -13.10
CA PRO A 11 6.32 0.30 -13.11
C PRO A 11 6.80 1.66 -13.61
N GLU A 12 6.05 2.28 -14.52
CA GLU A 12 6.33 3.57 -15.15
C GLU A 12 5.03 4.33 -15.44
N PHE A 13 5.08 5.66 -15.35
CA PHE A 13 4.00 6.56 -15.75
C PHE A 13 4.44 7.47 -16.92
N ALA A 14 3.50 8.23 -17.48
CA ALA A 14 3.74 9.02 -18.71
C ALA A 14 4.22 8.14 -19.88
N ARG A 15 3.54 7.01 -20.08
CA ARG A 15 3.79 6.05 -21.16
C ARG A 15 3.05 6.45 -22.43
N GLY A 16 3.55 6.00 -23.59
CA GLY A 16 2.89 6.17 -24.89
C GLY A 16 3.27 7.45 -25.62
N ASP A 17 4.54 7.83 -25.59
CA ASP A 17 5.12 8.99 -26.31
C ASP A 17 4.46 10.35 -25.94
N ILE A 18 3.96 10.45 -24.70
CA ILE A 18 3.40 11.67 -24.14
C ILE A 18 4.15 11.98 -22.84
N PRO A 19 5.11 12.92 -22.86
CA PRO A 19 5.85 13.27 -21.67
C PRO A 19 5.00 14.00 -20.66
N THR A 20 5.43 13.90 -19.42
CA THR A 20 4.89 14.69 -18.33
C THR A 20 5.92 15.72 -17.89
N LYS A 21 5.45 16.90 -17.51
CA LYS A 21 6.32 17.94 -16.95
C LYS A 21 6.82 17.48 -15.58
N MET A 22 8.12 17.54 -15.35
CA MET A 22 8.76 17.17 -14.09
C MET A 22 9.16 18.38 -13.26
N THR A 23 9.58 19.46 -13.94
CA THR A 23 9.90 20.72 -13.28
C THR A 23 9.22 21.93 -13.91
N TRP A 24 9.03 22.98 -13.11
CA TRP A 24 8.57 24.29 -13.57
C TRP A 24 9.25 25.42 -12.80
N ASP A 25 10.15 26.16 -13.47
CA ASP A 25 10.80 27.34 -12.91
C ASP A 25 10.14 28.65 -13.40
N TRP A 26 9.29 29.24 -12.56
CA TRP A 26 8.65 30.53 -12.81
C TRP A 26 9.60 31.73 -12.71
N SER A 27 10.76 31.59 -12.06
CA SER A 27 11.74 32.68 -11.93
C SER A 27 12.34 33.10 -13.26
N LYS A 28 12.27 32.21 -14.26
CA LYS A 28 12.73 32.46 -15.64
C LYS A 28 11.69 33.17 -16.52
N ALA A 29 10.46 33.35 -16.04
CA ALA A 29 9.39 33.98 -16.81
C ALA A 29 9.69 35.47 -17.09
N GLY A 30 9.11 36.00 -18.17
CA GLY A 30 9.17 37.41 -18.54
C GLY A 30 10.06 37.75 -19.73
N GLN A 31 10.66 36.78 -20.43
CA GLN A 31 11.42 37.09 -21.65
C GLN A 31 10.47 37.35 -22.83
N LEU A 32 10.67 38.50 -23.47
CA LEU A 32 9.90 38.95 -24.62
C LEU A 32 10.80 39.08 -25.86
N THR A 33 10.22 38.89 -27.04
CA THR A 33 10.87 39.23 -28.31
C THR A 33 10.93 40.76 -28.49
N ASP A 34 11.66 41.22 -29.51
CA ASP A 34 11.73 42.64 -29.86
C ASP A 34 10.33 43.24 -30.18
N GLU A 35 9.38 42.41 -30.61
CA GLU A 35 7.98 42.80 -30.86
C GLU A 35 7.09 42.74 -29.61
N GLY A 36 7.66 42.49 -28.43
CA GLY A 36 6.93 42.44 -27.15
C GLY A 36 6.07 41.19 -26.95
N LYS A 37 6.32 40.12 -27.72
CA LYS A 37 5.62 38.83 -27.56
C LYS A 37 6.41 37.90 -26.63
N PRO A 38 5.77 36.99 -25.88
CA PRO A 38 6.50 36.03 -25.06
C PRO A 38 7.38 35.14 -25.92
N VAL A 39 8.65 34.99 -25.51
CA VAL A 39 9.57 34.05 -26.15
C VAL A 39 9.07 32.63 -25.90
N VAL A 40 9.08 31.79 -26.93
CA VAL A 40 8.73 30.37 -26.81
C VAL A 40 9.88 29.55 -27.37
N VAL A 41 10.48 28.70 -26.54
CA VAL A 41 11.54 27.77 -26.96
C VAL A 41 10.99 26.36 -26.90
N LYS A 42 11.29 25.60 -27.95
CA LYS A 42 10.94 24.18 -28.06
C LYS A 42 12.20 23.34 -28.14
N ASP A 43 12.14 22.14 -27.60
CA ASP A 43 13.18 21.13 -27.79
C ASP A 43 13.09 20.48 -29.19
N GLU A 44 13.98 19.52 -29.43
CA GLU A 44 14.08 18.76 -30.68
C GLU A 44 12.81 17.94 -30.99
N THR A 45 12.03 17.58 -29.96
CA THR A 45 10.78 16.84 -30.07
C THR A 45 9.55 17.74 -30.24
N GLY A 46 9.75 19.07 -30.16
CA GLY A 46 8.70 20.08 -30.34
C GLY A 46 7.94 20.45 -29.06
N HIS A 47 8.37 19.93 -27.90
CA HIS A 47 7.80 20.30 -26.61
C HIS A 47 8.28 21.69 -26.18
N VAL A 48 7.38 22.50 -25.62
CA VAL A 48 7.72 23.83 -25.12
C VAL A 48 8.48 23.67 -23.81
N VAL A 49 9.79 23.93 -23.84
CA VAL A 49 10.71 23.90 -22.69
C VAL A 49 10.88 25.27 -22.05
N TYR A 50 10.50 26.34 -22.75
CA TYR A 50 10.42 27.68 -22.21
C TYR A 50 9.25 28.45 -22.81
N ASP A 51 8.52 29.17 -21.97
CA ASP A 51 7.46 30.10 -22.36
C ASP A 51 7.61 31.39 -21.55
N GLY A 52 7.77 32.55 -22.21
CA GLY A 52 7.92 33.84 -21.54
C GLY A 52 6.79 34.18 -20.58
N GLN A 53 5.60 33.57 -20.72
CA GLN A 53 4.49 33.71 -19.78
C GLN A 53 4.64 32.88 -18.50
N LYS A 54 5.48 31.85 -18.51
CA LYS A 54 5.45 30.77 -17.51
C LYS A 54 6.84 30.40 -16.98
N GLY A 55 7.90 30.67 -17.71
CA GLY A 55 9.26 30.28 -17.36
C GLY A 55 9.68 28.98 -18.04
N GLU A 56 10.52 28.21 -17.34
CA GLU A 56 11.21 27.03 -17.89
C GLU A 56 10.58 25.72 -17.39
N PHE A 57 10.68 24.67 -18.21
CA PHE A 57 10.12 23.35 -17.94
C PHE A 57 11.08 22.23 -18.31
N THR A 58 11.07 21.15 -17.55
CA THR A 58 11.60 19.86 -17.98
C THR A 58 10.50 18.82 -18.13
N TYR A 59 10.73 17.85 -18.99
CA TYR A 59 9.78 16.80 -19.35
C TYR A 59 10.47 15.44 -19.33
N GLU A 60 9.72 14.41 -18.92
CA GLU A 60 10.18 13.03 -18.98
C GLU A 60 9.05 12.11 -19.45
N GLU A 61 9.42 11.01 -20.10
CA GLU A 61 8.54 9.92 -20.55
C GLU A 61 8.93 8.63 -19.84
N ASN A 62 7.99 7.69 -19.72
CA ASN A 62 8.23 6.38 -19.10
C ASN A 62 8.91 6.49 -17.72
N VAL A 63 8.40 7.42 -16.92
CA VAL A 63 9.03 7.85 -15.67
C VAL A 63 8.84 6.79 -14.60
N ILE A 64 9.93 6.39 -13.95
CA ILE A 64 9.90 5.52 -12.78
C ILE A 64 9.35 6.34 -11.59
N PRO A 65 8.28 5.89 -10.91
CA PRO A 65 7.78 6.57 -9.73
C PRO A 65 8.82 6.64 -8.61
N GLU A 66 8.77 7.71 -7.82
CA GLU A 66 9.37 7.68 -6.48
C GLU A 66 8.48 6.84 -5.56
N TYR A 67 9.08 6.20 -4.55
CA TYR A 67 8.35 5.34 -3.62
C TYR A 67 8.42 5.90 -2.21
N VAL A 68 7.26 6.15 -1.60
CA VAL A 68 7.15 6.77 -0.27
C VAL A 68 6.15 6.03 0.60
N TRP A 69 6.30 6.12 1.92
CA TRP A 69 5.26 5.66 2.84
C TRP A 69 4.03 6.57 2.75
N PHE A 70 2.85 5.95 2.67
CA PHE A 70 1.59 6.66 2.62
C PHE A 70 0.46 5.85 3.27
N ASN A 71 -0.24 6.47 4.22
CA ASN A 71 -1.36 5.89 4.97
C ASN A 71 -2.74 6.37 4.49
N GLY A 72 -2.79 7.12 3.38
CA GLY A 72 -4.02 7.68 2.83
C GLY A 72 -4.31 9.13 3.26
N GLN A 73 -3.52 9.71 4.17
CA GLN A 73 -3.68 11.09 4.63
C GLN A 73 -2.60 12.01 4.05
N VAL A 74 -3.02 13.18 3.59
CA VAL A 74 -2.14 14.19 3.01
C VAL A 74 -2.30 15.48 3.79
N GLU A 75 -1.18 16.03 4.24
CA GLU A 75 -1.10 17.39 4.77
C GLU A 75 -0.76 18.35 3.63
N TYR A 76 -1.41 19.52 3.59
CA TYR A 76 -1.24 20.51 2.53
C TYR A 76 -0.76 21.83 3.11
N THR A 77 0.15 22.49 2.40
CA THR A 77 0.47 23.91 2.64
C THR A 77 -0.69 24.73 2.09
N LEU A 78 -1.43 25.39 2.99
CA LEU A 78 -2.60 26.19 2.66
C LEU A 78 -2.21 27.65 2.38
N ALA A 79 -3.14 28.39 1.76
CA ALA A 79 -2.97 29.80 1.51
C ALA A 79 -2.83 30.59 2.83
N GLY A 80 -1.71 31.29 2.98
CA GLY A 80 -1.39 32.06 4.19
C GLY A 80 -0.52 31.32 5.21
N ASP A 81 -0.25 30.03 5.01
CA ASP A 81 0.68 29.29 5.86
C ASP A 81 2.10 29.81 5.70
N LYS A 82 2.83 29.85 6.81
CA LYS A 82 4.24 30.23 6.82
C LYS A 82 5.10 29.11 6.24
N ILE A 83 6.05 29.47 5.40
CA ILE A 83 7.03 28.56 4.81
C ILE A 83 8.43 28.84 5.33
N ASP A 84 9.30 27.83 5.28
CA ASP A 84 10.76 28.00 5.44
C ASP A 84 11.41 28.08 4.06
N SER A 85 11.79 29.29 3.65
CA SER A 85 12.43 29.54 2.35
C SER A 85 13.89 29.06 2.26
N THR A 86 14.47 28.53 3.34
CA THR A 86 15.83 27.98 3.35
C THR A 86 15.87 26.50 2.96
N THR A 87 14.70 25.87 2.87
CA THR A 87 14.52 24.47 2.47
C THR A 87 13.56 24.37 1.28
N ILE A 88 13.49 23.20 0.64
CA ILE A 88 12.46 22.94 -0.37
C ILE A 88 11.09 22.93 0.33
N VAL A 89 10.18 23.76 -0.16
CA VAL A 89 8.83 23.90 0.41
C VAL A 89 7.95 22.77 -0.08
N SER A 90 7.51 21.89 0.82
CA SER A 90 6.52 20.86 0.48
C SER A 90 5.13 21.49 0.31
N ILE A 91 4.58 21.43 -0.90
CA ILE A 91 3.19 21.86 -1.18
C ILE A 91 2.20 20.88 -0.54
N ASN A 92 2.59 19.61 -0.50
CA ASN A 92 1.90 18.58 0.25
C ASN A 92 2.89 17.58 0.84
N LYS A 93 2.46 16.90 1.90
CA LYS A 93 3.20 15.86 2.57
C LYS A 93 2.31 14.64 2.73
N PHE A 94 2.79 13.51 2.23
CA PHE A 94 2.11 12.23 2.39
C PHE A 94 2.47 11.72 3.78
N LEU A 95 1.45 11.36 4.57
CA LEU A 95 1.63 10.92 5.94
C LEU A 95 1.74 9.39 6.02
N GLY A 96 2.41 8.92 7.06
CA GLY A 96 2.69 7.50 7.30
C GLY A 96 4.19 7.20 7.27
N ASP A 97 4.57 6.12 7.95
CA ASP A 97 5.94 5.62 8.01
C ASP A 97 5.94 4.09 8.08
N MET A 98 7.12 3.48 8.27
CA MET A 98 7.26 2.03 8.34
C MET A 98 6.48 1.39 9.50
N GLU A 99 6.36 2.10 10.63
CA GLU A 99 5.72 1.62 11.85
C GLU A 99 4.19 1.76 11.80
N ASP A 100 3.68 2.69 10.98
CA ASP A 100 2.25 2.86 10.77
C ASP A 100 1.62 1.58 10.14
N PRO A 101 0.68 0.91 10.83
CA PRO A 101 0.05 -0.31 10.34
C PRO A 101 -0.82 -0.08 9.09
N ASN A 102 -1.27 1.15 8.86
CA ASN A 102 -2.07 1.54 7.69
C ASN A 102 -1.20 2.04 6.53
N ALA A 103 0.04 2.44 6.79
CA ALA A 103 0.95 2.90 5.75
C ALA A 103 1.40 1.75 4.85
N ARG A 104 1.52 2.08 3.56
CA ARG A 104 2.10 1.23 2.52
C ARG A 104 3.13 2.05 1.74
N ILE A 105 4.05 1.37 1.08
CA ILE A 105 4.94 1.99 0.10
C ILE A 105 4.13 2.22 -1.17
N TRP A 106 3.97 3.48 -1.58
CA TRP A 106 3.18 3.93 -2.73
C TRP A 106 4.07 4.54 -3.82
N PRO A 107 3.74 4.34 -5.11
CA PRO A 107 4.39 5.06 -6.19
C PRO A 107 3.79 6.47 -6.30
N VAL A 108 4.66 7.47 -6.38
CA VAL A 108 4.29 8.87 -6.49
C VAL A 108 5.06 9.54 -7.62
N LYS A 109 4.42 10.50 -8.28
CA LYS A 109 5.13 11.50 -9.07
C LYS A 109 5.54 12.62 -8.13
N ARG A 110 6.83 12.91 -8.06
CA ARG A 110 7.35 14.17 -7.54
C ARG A 110 7.40 15.20 -8.65
N PHE A 111 6.89 16.39 -8.39
CA PHE A 111 7.03 17.56 -9.25
C PHE A 111 7.77 18.63 -8.48
N GLN A 112 8.76 19.25 -9.11
CA GLN A 112 9.52 20.33 -8.48
C GLN A 112 9.20 21.65 -9.17
N ALA A 113 9.13 22.73 -8.42
CA ALA A 113 8.87 24.05 -8.96
C ALA A 113 9.67 25.13 -8.25
N VAL A 114 10.04 26.17 -8.99
CA VAL A 114 10.51 27.43 -8.41
C VAL A 114 9.39 28.43 -8.60
N GLN A 115 8.80 28.89 -7.50
CA GLN A 115 7.57 29.69 -7.53
C GLN A 115 7.67 30.93 -6.64
N PRO A 116 6.91 32.00 -6.93
CA PRO A 116 7.03 33.24 -6.17
C PRO A 116 6.52 33.07 -4.74
N TYR A 117 7.11 33.82 -3.82
CA TYR A 117 6.68 33.94 -2.43
C TYR A 117 6.95 35.35 -1.90
N ASP A 118 6.29 35.74 -0.82
CA ASP A 118 6.51 37.01 -0.13
C ASP A 118 7.68 36.85 0.85
N THR A 119 8.77 37.59 0.64
CA THR A 119 10.03 37.46 1.39
C THR A 119 9.95 37.97 2.83
N VAL A 120 8.98 38.84 3.13
CA VAL A 120 8.80 39.42 4.46
C VAL A 120 7.79 38.60 5.26
N ASN A 121 6.69 38.22 4.61
CA ASN A 121 5.66 37.41 5.24
C ASN A 121 6.02 35.92 5.24
N ASN A 122 6.99 35.46 4.46
CA ASN A 122 7.33 34.03 4.31
C ASN A 122 6.07 33.18 4.04
N ILE A 123 5.29 33.58 3.04
CA ILE A 123 4.12 32.84 2.57
C ILE A 123 4.21 32.71 1.05
N LEU A 124 3.70 31.60 0.50
CA LEU A 124 3.50 31.48 -0.93
C LEU A 124 2.47 32.51 -1.39
N VAL A 125 2.73 33.14 -2.54
CA VAL A 125 1.81 34.14 -3.09
C VAL A 125 0.87 33.53 -4.10
N ILE A 126 -0.31 34.14 -4.24
CA ILE A 126 -1.31 33.79 -5.24
C ILE A 126 -1.30 34.88 -6.31
N PRO A 127 -0.60 34.70 -7.44
CA PRO A 127 -0.53 35.71 -8.48
C PRO A 127 -1.76 35.67 -9.40
N HIS A 128 -2.18 36.85 -9.86
CA HIS A 128 -3.16 36.97 -10.95
C HIS A 128 -2.50 36.76 -12.31
N LEU A 129 -2.60 35.54 -12.85
CA LEU A 129 -1.91 35.18 -14.09
C LEU A 129 -2.69 35.58 -15.36
N PHE A 130 -4.01 35.48 -15.32
CA PHE A 130 -4.87 35.60 -16.50
C PHE A 130 -5.98 36.65 -16.32
N GLY A 131 -6.10 37.56 -17.26
CA GLY A 131 -7.13 38.60 -17.29
C GLY A 131 -6.95 39.52 -18.49
N LYS A 132 -7.96 40.37 -18.75
CA LYS A 132 -7.87 41.46 -19.73
C LYS A 132 -7.52 42.80 -19.08
N ASP A 133 -7.38 42.80 -17.77
CA ASP A 133 -7.01 43.96 -16.96
C ASP A 133 -5.47 44.12 -16.90
N GLU A 134 -5.03 45.29 -16.47
CA GLU A 134 -3.60 45.64 -16.41
C GLU A 134 -2.85 45.00 -15.25
N SER A 135 -3.50 44.17 -14.41
CA SER A 135 -2.85 43.48 -13.29
C SER A 135 -2.44 42.04 -13.62
N ALA A 136 -2.96 41.45 -14.69
CA ALA A 136 -2.66 40.08 -15.09
C ALA A 136 -1.22 39.91 -15.62
N TYR A 137 -0.48 38.96 -15.05
CA TYR A 137 0.92 38.70 -15.42
C TYR A 137 1.11 38.41 -16.91
N TRP A 138 0.24 37.61 -17.53
CA TRP A 138 0.38 37.27 -18.96
C TRP A 138 0.12 38.43 -19.92
N GLY A 139 -0.39 39.56 -19.42
CA GLY A 139 -0.60 40.79 -20.19
C GLY A 139 0.51 41.84 -20.00
N ASN A 140 1.10 41.92 -18.80
CA ASN A 140 2.02 43.00 -18.41
C ASN A 140 3.44 42.54 -18.03
N TYR A 141 3.63 41.26 -17.74
CA TYR A 141 4.87 40.63 -17.24
C TYR A 141 5.46 41.28 -15.97
N ASP A 142 4.60 41.83 -15.11
CA ASP A 142 4.92 42.48 -13.84
C ASP A 142 4.42 41.65 -12.66
N TRP A 143 5.34 40.92 -12.02
CA TRP A 143 5.06 40.09 -10.86
C TRP A 143 4.49 40.89 -9.68
N GLY A 144 5.00 42.10 -9.43
CA GLY A 144 4.55 42.91 -8.29
C GLY A 144 3.08 43.29 -8.40
N LYS A 145 2.63 43.67 -9.60
CA LYS A 145 1.20 43.93 -9.88
C LYS A 145 0.35 42.68 -9.77
N ALA A 146 0.79 41.58 -10.37
CA ALA A 146 0.04 40.32 -10.37
C ALA A 146 -0.13 39.74 -8.96
N ILE A 147 0.93 39.78 -8.15
CA ILE A 147 0.93 39.33 -6.76
C ILE A 147 0.07 40.27 -5.91
N SER A 148 0.24 41.58 -6.03
CA SER A 148 -0.55 42.54 -5.26
C SER A 148 -2.05 42.36 -5.50
N PHE A 149 -2.48 42.17 -6.75
CA PHE A 149 -3.89 41.95 -7.05
C PHE A 149 -4.38 40.60 -6.52
N GLY A 150 -3.65 39.52 -6.78
CA GLY A 150 -4.10 38.18 -6.40
C GLY A 150 -4.12 37.95 -4.89
N MET A 151 -3.19 38.54 -4.15
CA MET A 151 -3.18 38.50 -2.68
C MET A 151 -4.32 39.33 -2.07
N ASP A 152 -4.58 40.55 -2.59
CA ASP A 152 -5.72 41.37 -2.17
C ASP A 152 -7.06 40.65 -2.44
N TYR A 153 -7.21 40.06 -3.62
CA TYR A 153 -8.37 39.25 -3.98
C TYR A 153 -8.56 38.05 -3.04
N ALA A 154 -7.48 37.40 -2.62
CA ALA A 154 -7.49 36.30 -1.67
C ALA A 154 -7.70 36.74 -0.20
N GLY A 155 -7.68 38.04 0.09
CA GLY A 155 -7.75 38.57 1.45
C GLY A 155 -6.49 38.30 2.29
N LEU A 156 -5.33 38.15 1.63
CA LEU A 156 -4.05 37.84 2.26
C LEU A 156 -3.08 39.02 2.20
N PRO A 157 -2.19 39.18 3.18
CA PRO A 157 -1.22 40.27 3.19
C PRO A 157 -0.16 40.07 2.10
N TYR A 158 0.25 41.17 1.47
CA TYR A 158 1.44 41.24 0.63
C TYR A 158 2.32 42.39 1.10
N SER A 159 3.60 42.13 1.32
CA SER A 159 4.56 43.11 1.83
C SER A 159 5.00 44.13 0.78
N GLY A 160 4.78 43.83 -0.50
CA GLY A 160 5.35 44.57 -1.63
C GLY A 160 6.68 43.98 -2.13
N GLU A 161 7.25 43.02 -1.38
CA GLU A 161 8.48 42.33 -1.75
C GLU A 161 8.20 40.85 -2.05
N TYR A 162 8.79 40.35 -3.13
CA TYR A 162 8.69 38.95 -3.51
C TYR A 162 10.05 38.39 -3.89
N GLY A 163 10.18 37.09 -3.75
CA GLY A 163 11.30 36.29 -4.23
C GLY A 163 10.77 35.01 -4.86
N PHE A 164 11.67 34.09 -5.15
CA PHE A 164 11.31 32.75 -5.61
C PHE A 164 11.88 31.70 -4.66
N VAL A 165 11.13 30.63 -4.46
CA VAL A 165 11.50 29.52 -3.57
C VAL A 165 11.31 28.20 -4.31
N GLU A 166 12.20 27.25 -4.01
CA GLU A 166 12.05 25.87 -4.46
C GLU A 166 10.92 25.18 -3.69
N SER A 167 10.13 24.40 -4.40
CA SER A 167 8.99 23.68 -3.86
C SER A 167 8.85 22.32 -4.52
N GLU A 168 8.18 21.41 -3.83
CA GLU A 168 7.87 20.10 -4.34
C GLU A 168 6.44 19.70 -4.03
N MET A 169 5.87 18.88 -4.91
CA MET A 169 4.53 18.34 -4.74
C MET A 169 4.51 16.88 -5.19
N TYR A 170 3.79 16.06 -4.45
CA TYR A 170 3.63 14.64 -4.70
C TYR A 170 2.21 14.32 -5.16
N TRP A 171 2.07 13.46 -6.17
CA TRP A 171 0.78 12.89 -6.58
C TRP A 171 0.85 11.37 -6.56
N PRO A 172 -0.18 10.68 -6.02
CA PRO A 172 -0.20 9.23 -6.04
C PRO A 172 -0.44 8.75 -7.47
N ILE A 173 0.36 7.76 -7.90
CA ILE A 173 0.17 7.13 -9.20
C ILE A 173 -0.82 5.97 -9.04
N THR A 174 -1.99 6.13 -9.64
CA THR A 174 -3.15 5.25 -9.45
C THR A 174 -3.70 4.69 -10.76
N HIS A 175 -3.19 5.16 -11.90
CA HIS A 175 -3.63 4.79 -13.25
C HIS A 175 -2.45 4.24 -14.04
N MET A 176 -2.70 3.77 -15.27
CA MET A 176 -1.69 3.10 -16.11
C MET A 176 -1.19 1.78 -15.48
N VAL A 177 -2.10 1.01 -14.88
CA VAL A 177 -1.80 -0.38 -14.49
C VAL A 177 -1.31 -1.14 -15.74
N ALA A 178 -0.09 -1.69 -15.65
CA ALA A 178 0.52 -2.44 -16.73
C ALA A 178 -0.07 -3.86 -16.83
N PRO A 179 0.07 -4.53 -17.99
CA PRO A 179 -0.20 -5.96 -18.10
C PRO A 179 0.55 -6.74 -17.02
N ALA A 180 -0.01 -7.87 -16.56
CA ALA A 180 0.59 -8.66 -15.47
C ALA A 180 2.03 -9.12 -15.76
N SER A 181 2.39 -9.32 -17.04
CA SER A 181 3.73 -9.69 -17.49
C SER A 181 4.77 -8.56 -17.36
N GLU A 182 4.33 -7.32 -17.14
CA GLU A 182 5.18 -6.13 -16.97
C GLU A 182 5.15 -5.62 -15.53
N ALA A 183 4.43 -6.29 -14.62
CA ALA A 183 4.47 -5.95 -13.20
C ALA A 183 5.89 -6.18 -12.65
N LEU A 184 6.30 -5.33 -11.71
CA LEU A 184 7.59 -5.47 -11.04
C LEU A 184 7.69 -6.84 -10.37
N ALA A 185 8.81 -7.51 -10.62
CA ALA A 185 9.21 -8.76 -10.02
C ALA A 185 10.16 -8.51 -8.84
N CYS A 186 10.48 -9.58 -8.10
CA CYS A 186 11.31 -9.50 -6.89
C CYS A 186 12.64 -8.79 -7.15
N GLN A 187 13.33 -9.15 -8.25
CA GLN A 187 14.64 -8.60 -8.60
C GLN A 187 14.62 -7.12 -8.97
N ASP A 188 13.47 -6.56 -9.34
CA ASP A 188 13.38 -5.13 -9.67
C ASP A 188 13.55 -4.28 -8.41
N CYS A 189 13.09 -4.76 -7.26
CA CYS A 189 13.26 -4.08 -5.98
C CYS A 189 14.46 -4.60 -5.20
N HIS A 190 14.68 -5.92 -5.22
CA HIS A 190 15.63 -6.60 -4.35
C HIS A 190 16.98 -6.85 -5.02
N THR A 191 17.63 -5.78 -5.45
CA THR A 191 18.97 -5.80 -6.07
C THR A 191 19.91 -4.82 -5.36
N ALA A 192 21.21 -5.11 -5.39
CA ALA A 192 22.24 -4.30 -4.76
C ALA A 192 22.44 -2.96 -5.46
N ASN A 193 22.23 -2.93 -6.77
CA ASN A 193 22.37 -1.74 -7.61
C ASN A 193 21.09 -1.56 -8.43
N ASP A 194 20.70 -0.30 -8.61
CA ASP A 194 19.57 0.12 -9.47
C ASP A 194 18.21 -0.51 -9.09
N GLY A 195 18.02 -0.78 -7.80
CA GLY A 195 16.75 -1.27 -7.27
C GLY A 195 15.67 -0.18 -7.27
N ARG A 196 14.43 -0.57 -7.50
CA ARG A 196 13.27 0.33 -7.46
C ARG A 196 13.08 0.97 -6.08
N LEU A 197 13.37 0.24 -5.01
CA LEU A 197 13.19 0.71 -3.64
C LEU A 197 14.53 1.07 -3.01
N ASP A 198 14.67 2.33 -2.60
CA ASP A 198 15.72 2.73 -1.67
C ASP A 198 15.29 2.37 -0.24
N PHE A 199 15.61 1.15 0.18
CA PHE A 199 15.25 0.65 1.50
C PHE A 199 15.84 1.52 2.63
N ALA A 200 17.02 2.12 2.44
CA ALA A 200 17.62 2.99 3.45
C ALA A 200 16.82 4.29 3.59
N ALA A 201 16.44 4.92 2.47
CA ALA A 201 15.57 6.11 2.48
C ALA A 201 14.17 5.82 3.02
N LEU A 202 13.68 4.59 2.86
CA LEU A 202 12.40 4.13 3.44
C LEU A 202 12.47 3.80 4.94
N GLY A 203 13.64 3.92 5.56
CA GLY A 203 13.82 3.76 7.02
C GLY A 203 14.15 2.34 7.48
N TYR A 204 14.51 1.42 6.59
CA TYR A 204 14.99 0.10 6.98
C TYR A 204 16.40 0.20 7.60
N ASP A 205 16.69 -0.65 8.59
CA ASP A 205 18.01 -0.71 9.20
C ASP A 205 19.05 -1.35 8.27
N GLU A 206 20.35 -1.14 8.53
CA GLU A 206 21.44 -1.60 7.68
C GLU A 206 21.44 -3.14 7.44
N LYS A 207 21.04 -3.91 8.45
CA LYS A 207 20.97 -5.37 8.36
C LYS A 207 19.84 -5.76 7.40
N ASP A 208 18.69 -5.12 7.51
CA ASP A 208 17.55 -5.34 6.63
C ASP A 208 17.81 -4.83 5.21
N VAL A 209 18.42 -3.66 5.04
CA VAL A 209 18.86 -3.17 3.71
C VAL A 209 19.79 -4.18 3.06
N THR A 210 20.78 -4.70 3.79
CA THR A 210 21.71 -5.71 3.27
C THR A 210 20.99 -7.00 2.86
N ARG A 211 20.03 -7.45 3.68
CA ARG A 211 19.22 -8.65 3.40
C ARG A 211 18.30 -8.45 2.20
N LEU A 212 17.65 -7.29 2.09
CA LEU A 212 16.63 -6.98 1.08
C LEU A 212 17.25 -6.64 -0.27
N THR A 213 18.48 -6.12 -0.32
CA THR A 213 19.16 -5.79 -1.58
C THR A 213 20.00 -6.95 -2.12
N LYS A 214 20.25 -7.99 -1.33
CA LYS A 214 21.00 -9.20 -1.74
C LYS A 214 20.08 -10.40 -1.88
N PHE A 215 18.95 -10.23 -2.57
CA PHE A 215 17.95 -11.28 -2.76
C PHE A 215 18.04 -11.93 -4.16
N PRO A 216 17.88 -13.28 -4.26
CA PRO A 216 17.89 -14.22 -3.14
C PRO A 216 19.25 -14.19 -2.43
N PRO A 217 19.32 -14.59 -1.13
CA PRO A 217 20.51 -14.47 -0.30
C PRO A 217 21.71 -15.10 -0.99
N THR A 218 22.56 -14.23 -1.53
CA THR A 218 23.91 -14.50 -2.03
C THR A 218 24.08 -15.71 -2.96
N LEU A 219 23.76 -15.52 -4.24
CA LEU A 219 24.58 -16.08 -5.31
C LEU A 219 25.00 -14.94 -6.25
N THR A 220 26.26 -14.55 -6.19
CA THR A 220 26.84 -13.73 -7.25
C THR A 220 26.80 -14.53 -8.56
N ILE A 221 26.67 -13.86 -9.70
CA ILE A 221 26.79 -14.50 -11.03
C ILE A 221 28.10 -15.32 -11.13
N GLU A 222 29.15 -14.89 -10.44
CA GLU A 222 30.44 -15.58 -10.31
C GLU A 222 30.33 -16.94 -9.59
N ASN A 223 29.44 -17.08 -8.60
CA ASN A 223 29.15 -18.32 -7.89
C ASN A 223 28.17 -19.24 -8.65
N LEU A 224 27.44 -18.71 -9.63
CA LEU A 224 26.58 -19.49 -10.55
C LEU A 224 27.37 -20.04 -11.75
N ILE A 225 28.49 -19.42 -12.10
CA ILE A 225 29.27 -19.74 -13.32
C ILE A 225 30.54 -20.55 -13.01
N THR A 226 30.94 -20.71 -11.75
CA THR A 226 32.08 -21.57 -11.42
C THR A 226 31.70 -23.05 -11.63
N PRO A 227 32.34 -23.80 -12.56
CA PRO A 227 32.00 -25.19 -12.85
C PRO A 227 32.18 -26.15 -11.67
N LYS A 228 32.78 -25.69 -10.57
CA LYS A 228 33.15 -26.48 -9.39
C LYS A 228 31.96 -26.79 -8.47
N LEU A 229 30.82 -26.09 -8.62
CA LEU A 229 29.66 -26.19 -7.72
C LEU A 229 28.32 -26.44 -8.46
N ALA A 230 28.36 -26.93 -9.70
CA ALA A 230 27.17 -27.38 -10.41
C ALA A 230 26.59 -28.63 -9.72
N PRO A 231 25.27 -28.90 -9.80
CA PRO A 231 24.69 -30.11 -9.20
C PRO A 231 25.42 -31.40 -9.60
N ASP A 232 25.84 -31.49 -10.86
CA ASP A 232 26.56 -32.65 -11.41
C ASP A 232 27.93 -32.88 -10.74
N SER A 233 28.56 -31.85 -10.17
CA SER A 233 29.82 -32.03 -9.44
C SER A 233 29.63 -32.70 -8.07
N CYS A 234 28.38 -32.79 -7.58
CA CYS A 234 28.03 -33.44 -6.33
C CYS A 234 27.68 -34.93 -6.53
N LEU A 235 27.25 -35.32 -7.74
CA LEU A 235 26.70 -36.64 -8.07
C LEU A 235 27.66 -37.79 -7.75
N GLU A 236 28.96 -37.65 -8.02
CA GLU A 236 29.94 -38.73 -7.82
C GLU A 236 30.03 -39.23 -6.37
N CYS A 237 29.64 -38.40 -5.39
CA CYS A 237 29.67 -38.74 -3.96
C CYS A 237 28.30 -38.69 -3.26
N HIS A 238 27.33 -37.94 -3.79
CA HIS A 238 25.99 -37.73 -3.23
C HIS A 238 24.89 -38.28 -4.17
N GLU A 239 25.09 -39.49 -4.68
CA GLU A 239 24.19 -40.13 -5.66
C GLU A 239 22.76 -40.24 -5.13
N ASP A 240 22.57 -40.72 -3.90
CA ASP A 240 21.24 -40.88 -3.29
C ASP A 240 20.48 -39.54 -3.18
N GLU A 241 21.14 -38.48 -2.71
CA GLU A 241 20.51 -37.15 -2.62
C GLU A 241 20.29 -36.52 -4.00
N TYR A 242 21.20 -36.75 -4.95
CA TYR A 242 21.07 -36.25 -6.32
C TYR A 242 19.87 -36.90 -7.02
N ASP A 243 19.68 -38.22 -6.87
CA ASP A 243 18.54 -38.93 -7.42
C ASP A 243 17.21 -38.37 -6.88
N LEU A 244 17.12 -38.15 -5.56
CA LEU A 244 15.94 -37.51 -4.97
C LEU A 244 15.71 -36.09 -5.51
N TRP A 245 16.79 -35.32 -5.66
CA TRP A 245 16.74 -33.95 -6.19
C TRP A 245 16.25 -33.91 -7.64
N THR A 246 16.73 -34.80 -8.52
CA THR A 246 16.29 -34.85 -9.93
C THR A 246 14.81 -35.19 -10.10
N MET A 247 14.20 -35.83 -9.11
CA MET A 247 12.78 -36.15 -9.09
C MET A 247 11.90 -35.03 -8.51
N SER A 248 12.52 -33.97 -7.98
CA SER A 248 11.82 -32.86 -7.33
C SER A 248 11.62 -31.67 -8.26
N ALA A 249 10.66 -30.81 -7.92
CA ALA A 249 10.51 -29.52 -8.58
C ALA A 249 11.73 -28.60 -8.34
N HIS A 250 12.52 -28.80 -7.29
CA HIS A 250 13.79 -28.08 -7.14
C HIS A 250 14.79 -28.48 -8.24
N GLY A 251 14.87 -29.77 -8.57
CA GLY A 251 15.63 -30.29 -9.71
C GLY A 251 15.12 -29.75 -11.03
N ASP A 252 13.81 -29.87 -11.28
CA ASP A 252 13.17 -29.39 -12.51
C ASP A 252 13.36 -27.89 -12.76
N LYS A 253 13.47 -27.10 -11.68
CA LYS A 253 13.67 -25.65 -11.74
C LYS A 253 15.13 -25.22 -11.65
N GLY A 254 16.07 -26.18 -11.56
CA GLY A 254 17.50 -25.91 -11.55
C GLY A 254 18.01 -25.25 -10.27
N VAL A 255 17.34 -25.47 -9.13
CA VAL A 255 17.83 -25.01 -7.82
C VAL A 255 19.02 -25.89 -7.41
N GLY A 256 20.23 -25.35 -7.48
CA GLY A 256 21.44 -26.12 -7.20
C GLY A 256 21.70 -26.39 -5.73
N CYS A 257 22.54 -27.38 -5.42
CA CYS A 257 22.85 -27.83 -4.07
C CYS A 257 23.35 -26.67 -3.18
N VAL A 258 24.21 -25.82 -3.72
CA VAL A 258 24.83 -24.68 -3.01
C VAL A 258 23.88 -23.49 -2.79
N SER A 259 22.68 -23.52 -3.37
CA SER A 259 21.64 -22.54 -3.05
C SER A 259 21.15 -22.69 -1.60
N CYS A 260 21.15 -23.92 -1.09
CA CYS A 260 20.74 -24.23 0.28
C CYS A 260 21.93 -24.61 1.18
N HIS A 261 22.94 -25.26 0.62
CA HIS A 261 24.11 -25.72 1.36
C HIS A 261 25.29 -24.76 1.24
N LYS A 262 25.93 -24.43 2.37
CA LYS A 262 27.04 -23.49 2.46
C LYS A 262 28.20 -24.06 3.28
N LEU A 263 29.42 -23.63 2.96
CA LEU A 263 30.59 -23.83 3.80
C LEU A 263 30.68 -22.67 4.79
N GLU A 264 30.34 -22.93 6.04
CA GLU A 264 30.32 -21.91 7.10
C GLU A 264 31.73 -21.61 7.66
N THR A 265 32.69 -22.50 7.43
CA THR A 265 34.05 -22.42 7.95
C THR A 265 35.09 -22.28 6.83
N ALA A 266 36.22 -21.65 7.15
CA ALA A 266 37.36 -21.59 6.24
C ALA A 266 37.91 -23.01 6.00
N GLY A 267 37.90 -23.46 4.75
CA GLY A 267 38.37 -24.80 4.34
C GLY A 267 37.83 -25.20 2.97
N GLU A 268 38.08 -26.45 2.59
CA GLU A 268 37.56 -27.06 1.36
C GLU A 268 36.73 -28.30 1.68
N HIS A 269 35.76 -28.62 0.82
CA HIS A 269 35.05 -29.89 0.83
C HIS A 269 35.90 -30.94 0.09
N PRO A 270 36.05 -32.18 0.59
CA PRO A 270 35.23 -32.83 1.62
C PRO A 270 35.70 -32.67 3.08
N GLU A 271 36.85 -32.06 3.33
CA GLU A 271 37.39 -31.91 4.69
C GLU A 271 36.49 -31.09 5.60
N GLN A 272 35.77 -30.11 5.04
CA GLN A 272 34.68 -29.41 5.68
C GLN A 272 33.35 -29.75 4.98
N PRO A 273 32.33 -30.21 5.73
CA PRO A 273 31.05 -30.52 5.13
C PRO A 273 30.30 -29.24 4.80
N PHE A 274 29.64 -29.24 3.65
CA PHE A 274 28.60 -28.28 3.35
C PHE A 274 27.42 -28.49 4.31
N THR A 275 26.95 -27.43 4.95
CA THR A 275 25.80 -27.46 5.86
C THR A 275 24.67 -26.61 5.33
N MET A 276 23.44 -26.99 5.64
CA MET A 276 22.27 -26.16 5.38
C MET A 276 21.79 -25.57 6.70
N GLU A 277 21.53 -24.27 6.72
CA GLU A 277 20.77 -23.65 7.81
C GLU A 277 19.34 -24.17 7.74
N LYS A 278 18.93 -24.96 8.74
CA LYS A 278 17.63 -25.63 8.75
C LYS A 278 16.47 -24.68 9.06
N SER A 279 16.78 -23.44 9.40
CA SER A 279 15.81 -22.42 9.76
C SER A 279 14.76 -22.25 8.67
N ALA A 280 13.52 -21.97 9.07
CA ALA A 280 12.44 -21.68 8.13
C ALA A 280 12.77 -20.50 7.20
N GLU A 281 13.63 -19.58 7.63
CA GLU A 281 14.15 -18.45 6.87
C GLU A 281 14.85 -18.88 5.58
N THR A 282 15.61 -19.99 5.58
CA THR A 282 16.27 -20.51 4.38
C THR A 282 15.25 -20.82 3.28
N CYS A 283 14.12 -21.42 3.65
CA CYS A 283 13.04 -21.71 2.71
C CYS A 283 12.26 -20.45 2.34
N GLY A 284 12.03 -19.57 3.31
CA GLY A 284 11.34 -18.29 3.16
C GLY A 284 12.05 -17.31 2.23
N ALA A 285 13.33 -17.54 1.93
CA ALA A 285 14.05 -16.82 0.90
C ALA A 285 13.42 -16.97 -0.51
N CYS A 286 12.69 -18.05 -0.77
CA CYS A 286 11.99 -18.27 -2.04
C CYS A 286 10.49 -18.54 -1.85
N HIS A 287 10.12 -19.28 -0.80
CA HIS A 287 8.73 -19.67 -0.49
C HIS A 287 8.07 -18.68 0.48
N LEU A 288 7.92 -17.43 0.01
CA LEU A 288 7.49 -16.32 0.87
C LEU A 288 6.06 -16.48 1.38
N ASN A 289 5.14 -17.01 0.57
CA ASN A 289 3.75 -17.16 0.97
C ASN A 289 3.64 -18.20 2.10
N GLU A 290 4.24 -19.37 1.89
CA GLU A 290 4.25 -20.45 2.87
C GLU A 290 4.99 -20.04 4.15
N TYR A 291 6.11 -19.31 4.04
CA TYR A 291 6.83 -18.79 5.19
C TYR A 291 6.00 -17.78 5.99
N ASN A 292 5.29 -16.87 5.32
CA ASN A 292 4.46 -15.88 6.01
C ASN A 292 3.27 -16.53 6.72
N ASP A 293 2.61 -17.49 6.09
CA ASP A 293 1.54 -18.30 6.71
C ASP A 293 2.10 -19.03 7.94
N TRP A 294 3.19 -19.79 7.76
CA TRP A 294 3.84 -20.55 8.83
C TRP A 294 4.26 -19.65 9.99
N LYS A 295 4.81 -18.47 9.72
CA LYS A 295 5.27 -17.52 10.74
C LYS A 295 4.16 -17.07 11.67
N THR A 296 2.92 -17.04 11.19
CA THR A 296 1.72 -16.70 12.00
C THR A 296 1.09 -17.91 12.69
N SER A 297 1.48 -19.13 12.29
CA SER A 297 0.94 -20.37 12.87
C SER A 297 1.52 -20.68 14.25
N ALA A 298 0.85 -21.56 14.99
CA ALA A 298 1.38 -22.10 16.25
C ALA A 298 2.78 -22.72 16.07
N HIS A 299 3.02 -23.43 14.97
CA HIS A 299 4.34 -24.01 14.65
C HIS A 299 5.43 -22.96 14.45
N GLY A 300 5.08 -21.81 13.86
CA GLY A 300 5.98 -20.66 13.74
C GLY A 300 6.35 -20.06 15.09
N THR A 301 5.39 -19.98 16.03
CA THR A 301 5.64 -19.42 17.37
C THR A 301 6.64 -20.22 18.20
N VAL A 302 6.77 -21.52 17.93
CA VAL A 302 7.74 -22.42 18.57
C VAL A 302 8.90 -22.82 17.64
N ASN A 303 9.02 -22.14 16.50
CA ASN A 303 10.12 -22.28 15.55
C ASN A 303 10.34 -23.71 15.03
N VAL A 304 9.26 -24.41 14.65
CA VAL A 304 9.35 -25.70 13.96
C VAL A 304 9.74 -25.48 12.51
N ASP A 305 10.97 -25.85 12.18
CA ASP A 305 11.55 -25.67 10.84
C ASP A 305 10.81 -26.44 9.74
N CYS A 306 10.79 -25.87 8.53
CA CYS A 306 10.16 -26.49 7.35
C CYS A 306 10.68 -27.91 7.08
N ALA A 307 11.99 -28.10 7.25
CA ALA A 307 12.68 -29.39 7.06
C ALA A 307 12.30 -30.45 8.12
N SER A 308 11.53 -30.08 9.15
CA SER A 308 10.96 -31.03 10.12
C SER A 308 9.79 -31.83 9.52
N CYS A 309 9.09 -31.25 8.54
CA CYS A 309 7.96 -31.87 7.86
C CYS A 309 8.26 -32.19 6.39
N HIS A 310 9.17 -31.47 5.75
CA HIS A 310 9.50 -31.61 4.34
C HIS A 310 10.91 -32.13 4.13
N ASN A 311 11.09 -32.99 3.15
CA ASN A 311 12.40 -33.31 2.62
C ASN A 311 12.77 -32.31 1.50
N PRO A 312 13.81 -31.49 1.61
CA PRO A 312 14.14 -30.50 0.59
C PRO A 312 14.70 -31.09 -0.71
N HIS A 313 15.22 -32.33 -0.68
CA HIS A 313 15.72 -33.02 -1.86
C HIS A 313 14.57 -33.61 -2.67
N SER A 314 13.69 -34.41 -2.05
CA SER A 314 12.57 -35.04 -2.77
C SER A 314 11.30 -34.19 -2.83
N GLN A 315 11.23 -33.11 -2.03
CA GLN A 315 10.03 -32.30 -1.78
C GLN A 315 8.82 -33.08 -1.22
N HIS A 316 9.00 -34.35 -0.86
CA HIS A 316 7.97 -35.14 -0.20
C HIS A 316 7.88 -34.82 1.30
N ILE A 317 6.71 -35.12 1.86
CA ILE A 317 6.45 -35.01 3.30
C ILE A 317 7.19 -36.15 4.03
N MET A 318 7.86 -35.80 5.12
CA MET A 318 8.55 -36.73 5.99
C MET A 318 7.54 -37.45 6.87
N THR A 319 7.45 -38.77 6.72
CA THR A 319 6.60 -39.65 7.54
C THR A 319 7.45 -40.73 8.20
N ILE A 320 7.01 -41.23 9.37
CA ILE A 320 7.67 -42.31 10.10
C ILE A 320 6.74 -43.52 10.18
N GLY A 321 7.22 -44.69 9.76
CA GLY A 321 6.48 -45.95 9.85
C GLY A 321 5.20 -45.94 9.00
N GLU A 322 4.07 -46.24 9.62
CA GLU A 322 2.75 -46.30 8.96
C GLU A 322 1.97 -44.98 9.02
N ASN A 323 2.61 -43.88 9.42
CA ASN A 323 1.97 -42.57 9.51
C ASN A 323 1.52 -42.07 8.12
N LYS A 324 0.30 -41.52 8.05
CA LYS A 324 -0.25 -40.97 6.79
C LYS A 324 0.18 -39.53 6.53
N THR A 325 0.51 -38.79 7.59
CA THR A 325 0.94 -37.38 7.52
C THR A 325 2.15 -37.12 8.43
N ALA A 326 2.88 -36.03 8.20
CA ALA A 326 3.97 -35.62 9.10
C ALA A 326 3.46 -35.26 10.51
N CYS A 327 2.21 -34.78 10.61
CA CYS A 327 1.57 -34.37 11.87
C CYS A 327 1.57 -35.52 12.89
N GLU A 328 1.25 -36.72 12.43
CA GLU A 328 1.15 -37.96 13.23
C GLU A 328 2.48 -38.39 13.86
N THR A 329 3.59 -37.79 13.44
CA THR A 329 4.91 -38.04 14.04
C THR A 329 5.08 -37.34 15.38
N CYS A 330 4.39 -36.21 15.58
CA CYS A 330 4.48 -35.40 16.81
C CYS A 330 3.16 -35.34 17.59
N HIS A 331 2.03 -35.31 16.88
CA HIS A 331 0.67 -35.26 17.42
C HIS A 331 0.10 -36.68 17.58
N THR A 332 0.72 -37.47 18.46
CA THR A 332 0.36 -38.89 18.64
C THR A 332 -0.98 -39.06 19.34
N ASP A 333 -1.30 -38.18 20.29
CA ASP A 333 -2.54 -38.26 21.06
C ASP A 333 -3.75 -37.93 20.17
N GLU A 334 -3.63 -36.87 19.36
CA GLU A 334 -4.65 -36.48 18.39
C GLU A 334 -4.83 -37.54 17.31
N LYS A 335 -3.74 -38.19 16.88
CA LYS A 335 -3.81 -39.33 15.96
C LYS A 335 -4.63 -40.47 16.56
N ASP A 336 -4.39 -40.84 17.82
CA ASP A 336 -5.07 -41.96 18.47
C ASP A 336 -6.56 -41.67 18.70
N ASP A 337 -6.91 -40.43 19.05
CA ASP A 337 -8.28 -39.97 19.17
C ASP A 337 -8.99 -39.90 17.80
N ALA A 338 -8.30 -39.38 16.78
CA ALA A 338 -8.86 -39.22 15.44
C ALA A 338 -9.07 -40.56 14.71
N GLN A 339 -8.33 -41.62 15.05
CA GLN A 339 -8.45 -42.94 14.43
C GLN A 339 -9.87 -43.54 14.50
N HIS A 340 -10.68 -43.12 15.49
CA HIS A 340 -12.06 -43.58 15.67
C HIS A 340 -13.12 -42.57 15.19
N SER A 341 -12.69 -41.45 14.58
CA SER A 341 -13.62 -40.44 14.09
C SER A 341 -14.35 -40.90 12.82
N THR A 342 -15.57 -40.40 12.62
CA THR A 342 -16.33 -40.63 11.39
C THR A 342 -15.64 -40.05 10.16
N HIS A 343 -14.87 -38.98 10.30
CA HIS A 343 -14.11 -38.36 9.21
C HIS A 343 -12.94 -39.24 8.77
N THR A 344 -12.23 -39.86 9.71
CA THR A 344 -11.16 -40.83 9.40
C THR A 344 -11.73 -42.10 8.77
N ALA A 345 -12.89 -42.58 9.25
CA ALA A 345 -13.60 -43.71 8.63
C ALA A 345 -14.08 -43.39 7.21
N ALA A 346 -14.37 -42.12 6.91
CA ALA A 346 -14.67 -41.62 5.57
C ALA A 346 -13.41 -41.43 4.69
N GLY A 347 -12.21 -41.72 5.22
CA GLY A 347 -10.95 -41.65 4.48
C GLY A 347 -10.25 -40.29 4.53
N LEU A 348 -10.73 -39.34 5.33
CA LEU A 348 -10.10 -38.03 5.49
C LEU A 348 -8.86 -38.11 6.40
N SER A 349 -7.96 -37.15 6.21
CA SER A 349 -6.69 -36.96 6.91
C SER A 349 -6.58 -35.57 7.51
N CYS A 350 -5.56 -35.34 8.34
CA CYS A 350 -5.32 -34.05 9.00
C CYS A 350 -5.23 -32.90 7.99
N THR A 351 -4.59 -33.12 6.84
CA THR A 351 -4.35 -32.10 5.82
C THR A 351 -5.61 -31.68 5.08
N ASP A 352 -6.65 -32.52 5.01
CA ASP A 352 -7.90 -32.19 4.33
C ASP A 352 -8.65 -31.02 5.01
N CYS A 353 -8.40 -30.85 6.31
CA CYS A 353 -8.97 -29.76 7.10
C CYS A 353 -7.93 -28.70 7.48
N HIS A 354 -6.80 -29.10 8.04
CA HIS A 354 -5.82 -28.16 8.60
C HIS A 354 -4.92 -27.53 7.53
N LYS A 355 -4.60 -28.24 6.44
CA LYS A 355 -3.69 -27.75 5.39
C LYS A 355 -4.39 -27.72 4.03
N ASN A 356 -5.55 -27.06 3.99
CA ASN A 356 -6.36 -26.91 2.80
C ASN A 356 -6.01 -25.59 2.08
N THR A 357 -5.23 -25.71 1.01
CA THR A 357 -4.78 -24.57 0.20
C THR A 357 -5.90 -23.89 -0.58
N ASP A 358 -7.03 -24.56 -0.79
CA ASP A 358 -8.17 -23.99 -1.52
C ASP A 358 -8.99 -23.02 -0.65
N MET A 359 -8.87 -23.13 0.68
CA MET A 359 -9.73 -22.47 1.67
C MET A 359 -8.92 -21.61 2.65
N ASN A 360 -7.76 -21.11 2.22
CA ASN A 360 -6.95 -20.13 2.96
C ASN A 360 -6.44 -20.61 4.34
N THR A 361 -6.43 -21.91 4.62
CA THR A 361 -5.77 -22.47 5.84
C THR A 361 -4.27 -22.74 5.59
N GLY A 362 -3.88 -22.96 4.33
CA GLY A 362 -2.50 -22.93 3.86
C GLY A 362 -1.48 -23.55 4.82
N HIS A 363 -0.47 -22.77 5.20
CA HIS A 363 0.48 -23.12 6.27
C HIS A 363 0.21 -22.37 7.59
N THR A 364 -0.97 -21.75 7.75
CA THR A 364 -1.42 -21.24 9.07
C THR A 364 -1.94 -22.38 9.94
N PHE A 365 -2.41 -23.46 9.32
CA PHE A 365 -3.01 -24.65 9.94
C PHE A 365 -4.31 -24.41 10.71
N GLU A 366 -4.84 -23.19 10.63
CA GLU A 366 -6.08 -22.79 11.28
C GLU A 366 -7.28 -23.19 10.43
N VAL A 367 -8.23 -23.92 11.03
CA VAL A 367 -9.42 -24.40 10.32
C VAL A 367 -10.52 -23.35 10.41
N GLY A 368 -10.83 -22.74 9.28
CA GLY A 368 -12.02 -21.90 9.11
C GLY A 368 -13.29 -22.72 8.90
N SER A 369 -14.45 -22.09 9.12
CA SER A 369 -15.76 -22.73 8.88
C SER A 369 -15.99 -23.11 7.41
N ASP A 370 -15.31 -22.40 6.51
CA ASP A 370 -15.35 -22.59 5.08
C ASP A 370 -14.73 -23.93 4.63
N THR A 371 -13.70 -24.41 5.33
CA THR A 371 -13.15 -25.77 5.14
C THR A 371 -14.23 -26.85 5.26
N CYS A 372 -15.14 -26.72 6.23
CA CYS A 372 -16.22 -27.68 6.45
C CYS A 372 -17.27 -27.63 5.32
N LEU A 373 -17.53 -26.42 4.78
CA LEU A 373 -18.54 -26.21 3.74
C LEU A 373 -18.20 -26.95 2.44
N LYS A 374 -16.93 -27.29 2.17
CA LYS A 374 -16.55 -28.06 0.97
C LYS A 374 -17.29 -29.41 0.88
N CYS A 375 -17.58 -30.04 2.02
CA CYS A 375 -18.32 -31.30 2.07
C CYS A 375 -19.72 -31.16 2.69
N HIS A 376 -19.94 -30.17 3.55
CA HIS A 376 -21.19 -29.98 4.29
C HIS A 376 -22.03 -28.78 3.87
N ALA A 377 -21.73 -28.11 2.75
CA ALA A 377 -22.47 -26.94 2.27
C ALA A 377 -24.00 -27.17 2.17
N GLY A 378 -24.43 -28.40 1.87
CA GLY A 378 -25.85 -28.77 1.76
C GLY A 378 -26.54 -29.07 3.10
N GLU A 379 -25.80 -29.31 4.17
CA GLU A 379 -26.31 -29.81 5.46
C GLU A 379 -26.20 -28.78 6.59
N ILE A 380 -25.21 -27.88 6.56
CA ILE A 380 -24.96 -26.92 7.65
C ILE A 380 -25.98 -25.75 7.67
N HIS A 381 -26.67 -25.49 6.57
CA HIS A 381 -27.73 -24.47 6.48
C HIS A 381 -29.13 -25.06 6.26
N SER A 382 -29.31 -26.38 6.39
CA SER A 382 -30.62 -27.02 6.26
C SER A 382 -31.31 -27.18 7.62
N THR A 383 -31.53 -26.07 8.33
CA THR A 383 -32.51 -26.04 9.43
C THR A 383 -33.90 -26.54 8.99
N ASP A 384 -34.18 -26.56 7.68
CA ASP A 384 -35.42 -27.08 7.10
C ASP A 384 -35.52 -28.62 7.03
N LEU A 385 -34.41 -29.38 7.13
CA LEU A 385 -34.47 -30.85 7.00
C LEU A 385 -34.86 -31.57 8.30
N MET A 386 -34.51 -31.01 9.47
CA MET A 386 -34.94 -31.54 10.78
C MET A 386 -36.45 -31.32 11.02
N VAL A 387 -37.00 -30.21 10.54
CA VAL A 387 -38.44 -29.89 10.63
C VAL A 387 -39.27 -30.77 9.69
N ASN A 388 -38.75 -31.05 8.48
CA ASN A 388 -39.46 -31.86 7.48
C ASN A 388 -39.38 -33.38 7.71
N ALA A 389 -38.44 -33.86 8.52
CA ALA A 389 -38.30 -35.29 8.86
C ALA A 389 -39.26 -35.76 9.97
N GLY A 390 -40.07 -34.86 10.54
CA GLY A 390 -41.09 -35.22 11.54
C GLY A 390 -40.54 -35.81 12.83
N VAL A 391 -39.27 -35.55 13.16
CA VAL A 391 -38.68 -35.96 14.42
C VAL A 391 -39.19 -35.03 15.51
N ASP A 392 -39.98 -35.57 16.45
CA ASP A 392 -40.44 -34.88 17.64
C ASP A 392 -39.25 -34.57 18.56
N LEU A 393 -38.70 -33.36 18.41
CA LEU A 393 -37.77 -32.79 19.35
C LEU A 393 -38.60 -32.25 20.52
N GLY A 394 -38.99 -33.16 21.42
CA GLY A 394 -39.87 -32.87 22.55
C GLY A 394 -39.50 -31.56 23.25
N GLU A 395 -40.53 -30.86 23.75
CA GLU A 395 -40.41 -29.57 24.42
C GLU A 395 -39.29 -29.61 25.48
N THR A 396 -38.17 -28.98 25.15
CA THR A 396 -37.18 -28.61 26.14
C THR A 396 -37.59 -27.24 26.65
N SER A 397 -38.09 -27.23 27.88
CA SER A 397 -38.24 -26.00 28.66
C SER A 397 -36.86 -25.36 28.77
N VAL A 398 -36.67 -24.24 28.08
CA VAL A 398 -35.51 -23.38 28.27
C VAL A 398 -35.70 -22.70 29.62
N GLU A 399 -35.04 -23.23 30.65
CA GLU A 399 -34.82 -22.50 31.88
C GLU A 399 -33.70 -21.49 31.61
N GLU A 400 -34.06 -20.21 31.53
CA GLU A 400 -33.11 -19.11 31.35
C GLU A 400 -32.11 -19.09 32.52
N MET A 401 -30.84 -19.39 32.23
CA MET A 401 -29.73 -19.07 33.11
C MET A 401 -29.39 -17.57 33.00
N PRO A 402 -29.11 -16.88 34.12
CA PRO A 402 -28.86 -15.45 34.10
C PRO A 402 -27.49 -15.17 33.47
N ALA A 403 -27.45 -14.24 32.53
CA ALA A 403 -26.23 -13.77 31.92
C ALA A 403 -25.34 -13.07 32.96
N THR A 404 -24.14 -13.61 33.17
CA THR A 404 -23.03 -12.90 33.82
C THR A 404 -22.28 -12.09 32.77
N GLU A 405 -22.11 -10.80 33.04
CA GLU A 405 -21.32 -9.84 32.26
C GLU A 405 -19.85 -10.25 32.19
N GLU A 406 -19.27 -10.28 30.97
CA GLU A 406 -17.88 -9.85 30.79
C GLU A 406 -17.62 -9.24 29.40
N ALA A 407 -17.25 -7.96 29.46
CA ALA A 407 -16.26 -7.23 28.65
C ALA A 407 -16.26 -7.37 27.11
N ALA A 408 -17.10 -6.54 26.46
CA ALA A 408 -16.78 -5.99 25.16
C ALA A 408 -16.12 -4.61 25.32
N GLN A 409 -14.82 -4.50 24.99
CA GLN A 409 -14.16 -3.21 24.83
C GLN A 409 -14.58 -2.56 23.49
N THR A 410 -15.46 -1.58 23.63
CA THR A 410 -15.42 -0.23 23.01
C THR A 410 -15.23 -0.11 21.49
N LYS A 411 -16.37 -0.05 20.78
CA LYS A 411 -16.58 0.98 19.74
C LYS A 411 -17.23 2.20 20.38
N SER A 412 -16.52 3.31 20.41
CA SER A 412 -17.06 4.61 20.78
C SER A 412 -17.75 5.23 19.56
N GLU A 413 -19.06 5.10 19.47
CA GLU A 413 -19.89 6.05 18.72
C GLU A 413 -20.84 6.77 19.68
N ALA A 414 -20.92 8.08 19.47
CA ALA A 414 -21.45 9.06 20.38
C ALA A 414 -22.96 8.90 20.65
N GLN A 415 -23.33 9.25 21.87
CA GLN A 415 -24.69 9.38 22.38
C GLN A 415 -25.55 10.33 21.52
N GLY A 416 -26.81 9.97 21.26
CA GLY A 416 -27.78 10.95 20.77
C GLY A 416 -29.15 10.43 20.33
N GLY A 417 -30.07 10.26 21.29
CA GLY A 417 -31.48 10.69 21.14
C GLY A 417 -32.46 9.75 20.42
N ALA A 418 -33.59 9.49 21.09
CA ALA A 418 -34.75 8.77 20.56
C ALA A 418 -35.28 9.40 19.25
N GLY A 419 -35.04 8.73 18.12
CA GLY A 419 -35.55 9.12 16.80
C GLY A 419 -36.68 8.21 16.36
N ILE A 420 -37.89 8.76 16.20
CA ILE A 420 -38.96 8.09 15.47
C ILE A 420 -38.54 8.02 14.00
N ALA A 421 -38.43 6.82 13.45
CA ALA A 421 -38.13 6.60 12.04
C ALA A 421 -39.31 7.08 11.18
N LEU A 422 -39.25 8.32 10.69
CA LEU A 422 -40.21 8.84 9.73
C LEU A 422 -39.70 8.60 8.30
N PRO A 423 -40.60 8.21 7.37
CA PRO A 423 -40.23 7.95 5.98
C PRO A 423 -39.77 9.24 5.29
N ALA A 424 -38.76 9.15 4.42
CA ALA A 424 -38.05 10.29 3.82
C ALA A 424 -38.92 11.39 3.18
N TRP A 425 -40.17 11.09 2.78
CA TRP A 425 -41.12 12.07 2.24
C TRP A 425 -41.60 13.10 3.29
N SER A 426 -41.51 12.81 4.59
CA SER A 426 -41.88 13.75 5.64
C SER A 426 -40.90 14.93 5.75
N LEU A 427 -39.63 14.74 5.38
CA LEU A 427 -38.64 15.82 5.31
C LEU A 427 -38.93 16.78 4.15
N VAL A 428 -39.48 16.28 3.04
CA VAL A 428 -39.88 17.09 1.90
C VAL A 428 -41.07 17.99 2.25
N LEU A 429 -42.08 17.46 2.95
CA LEU A 429 -43.21 18.26 3.45
C LEU A 429 -42.78 19.28 4.50
N GLY A 430 -41.87 18.90 5.40
CA GLY A 430 -41.29 19.81 6.39
C GLY A 430 -40.54 20.97 5.74
N GLY A 431 -39.74 20.69 4.71
CA GLY A 431 -39.00 21.71 3.95
C GLY A 431 -39.91 22.70 3.22
N VAL A 432 -41.01 22.21 2.63
CA VAL A 432 -41.99 23.08 1.95
C VAL A 432 -42.73 23.99 2.94
N LEU A 433 -43.11 23.47 4.11
CA LEU A 433 -43.78 24.25 5.16
C LEU A 433 -42.85 25.31 5.77
N ILE A 434 -41.61 24.93 6.09
CA ILE A 434 -40.62 25.84 6.67
C ILE A 434 -40.21 26.92 5.65
N GLY A 435 -40.01 26.55 4.38
CA GLY A 435 -39.72 27.49 3.31
C GLY A 435 -40.86 28.49 3.08
N GLY A 436 -42.12 28.03 3.12
CA GLY A 436 -43.29 28.89 3.00
C GLY A 436 -43.44 29.88 4.17
N ILE A 437 -43.17 29.44 5.40
CA ILE A 437 -43.22 30.28 6.60
C ILE A 437 -42.08 31.31 6.62
N LEU A 438 -40.86 30.91 6.25
CA LEU A 438 -39.71 31.82 6.15
C LEU A 438 -39.91 32.88 5.05
N TYR A 439 -40.46 32.49 3.90
CA TYR A 439 -40.81 33.44 2.84
C TYR A 439 -41.90 34.44 3.29
N TRP A 440 -42.90 33.97 4.03
CA TRP A 440 -43.95 34.84 4.59
C TRP A 440 -43.42 35.78 5.68
N LEU A 441 -42.53 35.33 6.57
CA LEU A 441 -41.89 36.17 7.60
C LEU A 441 -40.93 37.21 7.00
N LEU A 442 -40.16 36.85 5.98
CA LEU A 442 -39.25 37.78 5.32
C LEU A 442 -39.98 38.81 4.45
N SER A 443 -41.10 38.43 3.84
CA SER A 443 -41.94 39.37 3.06
C SER A 443 -42.75 40.32 3.95
N THR A 444 -43.15 39.91 5.16
CA THR A 444 -43.84 40.77 6.13
C THR A 444 -42.89 41.70 6.91
N ASN A 445 -41.63 41.30 7.15
CA ASN A 445 -40.63 42.17 7.80
C ASN A 445 -40.05 43.26 6.89
N ARG A 446 -40.13 43.12 5.56
CA ARG A 446 -39.75 44.22 4.64
C ARG A 446 -40.72 45.39 4.64
N LEU A 447 -41.89 45.26 5.24
CA LEU A 447 -42.88 46.34 5.36
C LEU A 447 -42.75 47.15 6.68
N SER A 448 -41.91 46.75 7.63
CA SER A 448 -41.80 47.41 8.95
C SER A 448 -40.55 48.28 9.16
N SER A 449 -39.56 48.27 8.25
CA SER A 449 -38.30 49.03 8.43
C SER A 449 -38.23 50.41 7.75
N THR A 450 -39.36 51.00 7.38
CA THR A 450 -39.42 52.39 6.88
C THR A 450 -40.45 53.22 7.64
N ASN A 451 -40.15 53.60 8.89
CA ASN A 451 -40.47 54.94 9.39
C ASN A 451 -39.87 55.18 10.78
N GLY A 452 -38.89 56.07 10.85
CA GLY A 452 -38.24 56.47 12.10
C GLY A 452 -37.40 57.73 11.95
N LYS A 453 -37.95 58.79 11.36
CA LYS A 453 -37.44 60.17 11.50
C LYS A 453 -38.61 61.08 11.88
N GLY A 454 -38.57 61.65 13.08
CA GLY A 454 -39.26 62.91 13.37
C GLY A 454 -39.84 63.11 14.78
N LYS A 455 -39.18 64.01 15.52
CA LYS A 455 -39.74 65.11 16.35
C LYS A 455 -40.17 64.89 17.83
N LYS A 456 -39.57 65.77 18.67
CA LYS A 456 -40.14 66.68 19.71
C LYS A 456 -40.79 66.02 20.95
N GLU A 457 -40.85 66.58 22.16
CA GLU A 457 -40.42 67.83 22.84
C GLU A 457 -40.65 67.61 24.36
N ASP A 458 -40.07 68.48 25.20
CA ASP A 458 -40.51 68.94 26.53
C ASP A 458 -40.65 67.97 27.73
N GLU A 459 -39.70 68.06 28.68
CA GLU A 459 -39.89 68.64 30.05
C GLU A 459 -38.54 68.91 30.74
#